data_AF-A0A5C4PU38-F1
#
_entry.id   AF-A0A5C4PU38-F1
#
_cell.length_a   1.000
_cell.length_b   1.000
_cell.length_c   1.000
_cell.angle_alpha   90.00
_cell.angle_beta   90.00
_cell.angle_gamma   90.00
#
_symmetry.space_group_name_H-M   'P 1'
#
loop_
_entity.id
_entity.type
_entity.pdbx_description
1 polymer ?
#
loop_
_entity_poly.entity_id
_entity_poly.type
_entity_poly.pdbx_seq_one_letter_code
_entity_poly.pdbx_strand_id
1 'polypeptide(L)'
;MSVQQAVQLLSYHKSLEMLFSASAYWNSDHILRTFHRHDIAVDLQNFQLRSNQSTYLKFFCLYTLESDIKLELEILWQLNAPFCAAFCLALLSQRAVADSDAYQKRHIILQWLPEKLLTLTDISLLPYGILHDVYMHCSYDDAVNKHLIKRSLNHIFRLHLLQDGWRDRTFL
;
A
#
# COMPACT_ATOMS: atom_id res chain seq x y z
N MET A 1 -10.48 -9.32 -11.95
CA MET A 1 -9.34 -9.53 -11.04
C MET A 1 -9.89 -9.74 -9.65
N SER A 2 -9.51 -10.83 -8.97
CA SER A 2 -9.86 -11.06 -7.56
C SER A 2 -8.95 -10.24 -6.63
N VAL A 3 -9.33 -10.14 -5.35
CA VAL A 3 -8.51 -9.44 -4.34
C VAL A 3 -7.16 -10.15 -4.15
N GLN A 4 -7.15 -11.48 -4.09
CA GLN A 4 -5.90 -12.27 -3.97
C GLN A 4 -4.97 -12.03 -5.16
N GLN A 5 -5.49 -12.01 -6.39
CA GLN A 5 -4.70 -11.70 -7.59
C GLN A 5 -4.12 -10.27 -7.52
N ALA A 6 -4.90 -9.32 -7.01
CA ALA A 6 -4.44 -7.95 -6.84
C ALA A 6 -3.30 -7.86 -5.80
N VAL A 7 -3.42 -8.54 -4.66
CA VAL A 7 -2.36 -8.62 -3.62
C VAL A 7 -1.09 -9.27 -4.16
N GLN A 8 -1.23 -10.32 -4.97
CA GLN A 8 -0.08 -10.95 -5.63
C GLN A 8 0.62 -9.96 -6.56
N LEU A 9 -0.13 -9.17 -7.33
CA LEU A 9 0.44 -8.13 -8.19
C LEU A 9 1.10 -7.01 -7.37
N LEU A 10 0.51 -6.61 -6.24
CA LEU A 10 1.09 -5.63 -5.31
C LEU A 10 2.45 -6.08 -4.74
N SER A 11 2.72 -7.38 -4.66
CA SER A 11 4.04 -7.88 -4.25
C SER A 11 5.16 -7.56 -5.26
N TYR A 12 4.78 -7.24 -6.51
CA TYR A 12 5.68 -6.79 -7.58
C TYR A 12 5.56 -5.29 -7.87
N HIS A 13 4.84 -4.54 -7.04
CA HIS A 13 4.52 -3.14 -7.28
C HIS A 13 5.75 -2.25 -7.48
N LYS A 14 6.81 -2.46 -6.67
CA LYS A 14 8.10 -1.77 -6.83
C LYS A 14 8.75 -1.95 -8.21
N SER A 15 8.57 -3.12 -8.83
CA SER A 15 9.10 -3.37 -10.18
C SER A 15 8.28 -2.63 -11.23
N LEU A 16 6.95 -2.58 -11.05
CA LEU A 16 6.06 -1.86 -11.95
C LEU A 16 6.31 -0.36 -11.91
N GLU A 17 6.45 0.19 -10.70
CA GLU A 17 6.82 1.59 -10.49
C GLU A 17 8.16 1.93 -11.15
N MET A 18 9.20 1.12 -10.94
CA MET A 18 10.51 1.30 -11.58
C MET A 18 10.43 1.33 -13.11
N LEU A 19 9.54 0.54 -13.72
CA LEU A 19 9.33 0.57 -15.18
C LEU A 19 8.77 1.92 -15.63
N PHE A 20 7.82 2.51 -14.89
CA PHE A 20 7.26 3.81 -15.25
C PHE A 20 8.23 4.95 -14.97
N SER A 21 8.89 4.96 -13.80
CA SER A 21 9.81 6.03 -13.40
C SER A 21 11.09 6.07 -14.24
N ALA A 22 11.53 4.91 -14.76
CA ALA A 22 12.64 4.84 -15.72
C ALA A 22 12.23 5.12 -17.18
N SER A 23 10.93 5.35 -17.46
CA SER A 23 10.42 5.64 -18.79
C SER A 23 10.07 7.12 -18.97
N ALA A 24 9.80 7.53 -20.21
CA ALA A 24 9.30 8.87 -20.52
C ALA A 24 7.89 9.17 -19.95
N TYR A 25 7.18 8.16 -19.42
CA TYR A 25 5.86 8.35 -18.82
C TYR A 25 5.92 8.84 -17.37
N TRP A 26 7.03 8.63 -16.67
CA TRP A 26 7.23 8.94 -15.25
C TRP A 26 6.35 8.13 -14.27
N ASN A 27 5.03 8.15 -14.46
CA ASN A 27 4.06 7.40 -13.68
C ASN A 27 3.01 6.72 -14.59
N SER A 28 2.05 6.04 -14.00
CA SER A 28 0.99 5.32 -14.72
C SER A 28 -0.31 6.12 -14.86
N ASP A 29 -0.33 7.43 -14.59
CA ASP A 29 -1.58 8.20 -14.50
C ASP A 29 -2.36 8.23 -15.81
N HIS A 30 -1.67 8.20 -16.94
CA HIS A 30 -2.27 8.08 -18.26
C HIS A 30 -3.16 6.82 -18.37
N ILE A 31 -2.80 5.72 -17.68
CA ILE A 31 -3.63 4.51 -17.58
C ILE A 31 -4.71 4.72 -16.51
N LEU A 32 -4.36 5.25 -15.34
CA LEU A 32 -5.29 5.43 -14.23
C LEU A 32 -6.51 6.26 -14.63
N ARG A 33 -6.31 7.31 -15.45
CA ARG A 33 -7.39 8.17 -15.99
C ARG A 33 -8.46 7.38 -16.75
N THR A 34 -8.11 6.25 -17.36
CA THR A 34 -9.08 5.40 -18.07
C THR A 34 -10.08 4.72 -17.13
N PHE A 35 -9.77 4.63 -15.83
CA PHE A 35 -10.67 4.08 -14.80
C PHE A 35 -11.63 5.11 -14.22
N HIS A 36 -11.52 6.38 -14.62
CA HIS A 36 -12.47 7.42 -14.24
C HIS A 36 -13.88 7.09 -14.74
N ARG A 37 -14.88 7.59 -14.02
CA ARG A 37 -16.27 7.60 -14.46
C ARG A 37 -16.42 8.37 -15.78
N HIS A 38 -17.10 7.78 -16.78
CA HIS A 38 -17.24 8.42 -18.09
C HIS A 38 -18.19 9.62 -18.09
N ASP A 39 -19.10 9.69 -17.12
CA ASP A 39 -20.15 10.70 -17.02
C ASP A 39 -19.69 12.00 -16.35
N ILE A 40 -18.42 12.06 -15.92
CA ILE A 40 -17.85 13.19 -15.20
C ILE A 40 -16.56 13.61 -15.94
N ALA A 41 -16.34 14.91 -16.07
CA ALA A 41 -15.08 15.43 -16.61
C ALA A 41 -13.92 15.02 -15.69
N VAL A 42 -12.82 14.57 -16.28
CA VAL A 42 -11.66 14.10 -15.51
C VAL A 42 -11.02 15.28 -14.77
N ASP A 43 -11.19 15.30 -13.46
CA ASP A 43 -10.47 16.15 -12.51
C ASP A 43 -9.61 15.26 -11.60
N LEU A 44 -8.30 15.53 -11.56
CA LEU A 44 -7.36 14.78 -10.73
C LEU A 44 -7.58 15.00 -9.23
N GLN A 45 -8.11 16.15 -8.85
CA GLN A 45 -8.41 16.48 -7.46
C GLN A 45 -9.71 15.81 -6.99
N ASN A 46 -10.64 15.56 -7.92
CA ASN A 46 -11.94 14.94 -7.67
C ASN A 46 -12.11 13.64 -8.47
N PHE A 47 -11.09 12.80 -8.46
CA PHE A 47 -11.06 11.58 -9.25
C PHE A 47 -12.04 10.52 -8.71
N GLN A 48 -13.04 10.15 -9.52
CA GLN A 48 -14.04 9.15 -9.14
C GLN A 48 -13.88 7.85 -9.93
N LEU A 49 -13.69 6.75 -9.19
CA LEU A 49 -13.60 5.41 -9.77
C LEU A 49 -14.97 4.87 -10.15
N ARG A 50 -15.00 4.06 -11.21
CA ARG A 50 -16.18 3.24 -11.52
C ARG A 50 -16.44 2.24 -10.38
N SER A 51 -17.71 2.04 -10.06
CA SER A 51 -18.20 1.11 -9.04
C SER A 51 -18.11 -0.36 -9.47
N ASN A 52 -16.95 -0.80 -9.98
CA ASN A 52 -16.66 -2.18 -10.33
C ASN A 52 -15.41 -2.64 -9.58
N GLN A 53 -15.51 -3.78 -8.89
CA GLN A 53 -14.42 -4.36 -8.12
C GLN A 53 -13.14 -4.53 -8.94
N SER A 54 -13.26 -5.09 -10.14
CA SER A 54 -12.12 -5.31 -11.03
C SER A 54 -11.44 -4.00 -11.43
N THR A 55 -12.20 -2.91 -11.53
CA THR A 55 -11.68 -1.59 -11.91
C THR A 55 -10.90 -0.94 -10.78
N TYR A 56 -11.47 -0.87 -9.57
CA TYR A 56 -10.75 -0.23 -8.46
C TYR A 56 -9.49 -1.04 -8.07
N LEU A 57 -9.56 -2.38 -8.11
CA LEU A 57 -8.37 -3.21 -7.82
C LEU A 57 -7.24 -2.94 -8.82
N LYS A 58 -7.55 -2.82 -10.12
CA LYS A 58 -6.56 -2.47 -11.16
C LYS A 58 -5.99 -1.09 -10.95
N PHE A 59 -6.84 -0.13 -10.57
CA PHE A 59 -6.41 1.21 -10.24
C PHE A 59 -5.35 1.20 -9.13
N PHE A 60 -5.61 0.56 -7.98
CA PHE A 60 -4.64 0.53 -6.88
C PHE A 60 -3.39 -0.29 -7.19
N CYS A 61 -3.47 -1.35 -8.00
CA CYS A 61 -2.28 -2.09 -8.44
C CYS A 61 -1.36 -1.26 -9.34
N LEU A 62 -1.90 -0.26 -10.04
CA LEU A 62 -1.13 0.62 -10.93
C LEU A 62 -0.74 1.93 -10.24
N TYR A 63 -1.45 2.36 -9.20
CA TYR A 63 -1.16 3.60 -8.49
C TYR A 63 0.24 3.61 -7.88
N THR A 64 1.06 4.61 -8.23
CA THR A 64 2.44 4.81 -7.75
C THR A 64 2.51 6.03 -6.82
N LEU A 65 3.59 6.18 -6.04
CA LEU A 65 3.76 7.36 -5.18
C LEU A 65 3.91 8.65 -6.01
N GLU A 66 4.36 8.55 -7.25
CA GLU A 66 4.52 9.63 -8.22
C GLU A 66 3.19 10.02 -8.91
N SER A 67 2.07 9.36 -8.58
CA SER A 67 0.76 9.66 -9.17
C SER A 67 0.22 11.01 -8.71
N ASP A 68 -0.26 11.86 -9.62
CA ASP A 68 -0.88 13.15 -9.29
C ASP A 68 -2.32 13.00 -8.78
N ILE A 69 -2.89 11.80 -8.86
CA ILE A 69 -4.24 11.52 -8.39
C ILE A 69 -4.25 11.50 -6.87
N LYS A 70 -5.08 12.34 -6.26
CA LYS A 70 -5.28 12.35 -4.80
C LYS A 70 -5.94 11.06 -4.34
N LEU A 71 -5.43 10.49 -3.24
CA LEU A 71 -5.90 9.22 -2.71
C LEU A 71 -6.59 9.39 -1.35
N GLU A 72 -7.81 8.88 -1.22
CA GLU A 72 -8.56 8.86 0.04
C GLU A 72 -8.49 7.46 0.69
N LEU A 73 -7.43 7.24 1.48
CA LEU A 73 -7.15 5.96 2.12
C LEU A 73 -8.26 5.50 3.07
N GLU A 74 -8.93 6.45 3.74
CA GLU A 74 -9.98 6.11 4.71
C GLU A 74 -11.19 5.45 4.02
N ILE A 75 -11.55 5.90 2.82
CA ILE A 75 -12.62 5.27 2.02
C ILE A 75 -12.23 3.84 1.64
N LEU A 76 -11.01 3.63 1.16
CA LEU A 76 -10.53 2.29 0.80
C LEU A 76 -10.46 1.38 2.04
N TRP A 77 -10.05 1.92 3.19
CA TRP A 77 -10.01 1.19 4.45
C TRP A 77 -11.39 0.72 4.89
N GLN A 78 -12.40 1.60 4.85
CA GLN A 78 -13.78 1.26 5.17
C GLN A 78 -14.38 0.23 4.21
N LEU A 79 -14.00 0.29 2.93
CA LEU A 79 -14.46 -0.66 1.91
C LEU A 79 -13.81 -2.05 2.06
N ASN A 80 -12.49 -2.10 2.24
CA ASN A 80 -11.71 -3.32 2.34
C ASN A 80 -10.37 -3.08 3.05
N ALA A 81 -10.39 -3.15 4.38
CA ALA A 81 -9.22 -2.89 5.23
C ALA A 81 -7.99 -3.78 4.92
N PRO A 82 -8.11 -5.12 4.76
CA PRO A 82 -6.96 -5.96 4.43
C PRO A 82 -6.31 -5.59 3.09
N PHE A 83 -7.11 -5.29 2.06
CA PHE A 83 -6.57 -4.84 0.78
C PHE A 83 -5.93 -3.46 0.86
N CYS A 84 -6.56 -2.52 1.59
CA CYS A 84 -5.99 -1.19 1.84
C CYS A 84 -4.62 -1.29 2.52
N ALA A 85 -4.49 -2.15 3.53
CA ALA A 85 -3.23 -2.42 4.19
C ALA A 85 -2.19 -2.99 3.22
N ALA A 86 -2.55 -4.00 2.42
CA ALA A 86 -1.67 -4.58 1.42
C ALA A 86 -1.16 -3.55 0.41
N PHE A 87 -2.05 -2.68 -0.07
CA PHE A 87 -1.72 -1.58 -0.97
C PHE A 87 -0.76 -0.56 -0.33
N CYS A 88 -1.04 -0.12 0.90
CA CYS A 88 -0.14 0.79 1.61
C CYS A 88 1.24 0.18 1.86
N LEU A 89 1.31 -1.09 2.24
CA LEU A 89 2.57 -1.81 2.41
C LEU A 89 3.36 -1.91 1.11
N ALA A 90 2.69 -2.07 -0.04
CA ALA A 90 3.33 -2.02 -1.35
C ALA A 90 3.96 -0.66 -1.63
N LEU A 91 3.24 0.44 -1.39
CA LEU A 91 3.77 1.80 -1.52
C LEU A 91 4.95 2.07 -0.57
N LEU A 92 4.92 1.54 0.65
CA LEU A 92 6.03 1.69 1.61
C LEU A 92 7.25 0.81 1.28
N SER A 93 7.11 -0.18 0.40
CA SER A 93 8.19 -1.10 0.01
C SER A 93 9.17 -0.50 -1.01
N GLN A 94 8.87 0.68 -1.55
CA GLN A 94 9.69 1.35 -2.54
C GLN A 94 11.06 1.76 -1.96
N ARG A 95 12.12 1.49 -2.73
CA ARG A 95 13.51 1.67 -2.29
C ARG A 95 13.99 3.11 -2.35
N ALA A 96 13.56 3.83 -3.38
CA ALA A 96 13.98 5.20 -3.65
C ALA A 96 12.74 6.04 -3.86
N VAL A 97 12.68 7.19 -3.21
CA VAL A 97 11.63 8.19 -3.40
C VAL A 97 12.35 9.51 -3.54
N ALA A 98 12.58 9.94 -4.78
CA ALA A 98 13.37 11.12 -5.09
C ALA A 98 12.53 12.39 -5.20
N ASP A 99 11.24 12.23 -5.50
CA ASP A 99 10.29 13.32 -5.64
C ASP A 99 9.69 13.74 -4.29
N SER A 100 9.47 15.05 -4.09
CA SER A 100 8.97 15.58 -2.81
C SER A 100 7.53 15.18 -2.52
N ASP A 101 6.68 15.10 -3.55
CA ASP A 101 5.27 14.76 -3.39
C ASP A 101 5.11 13.27 -3.12
N ALA A 102 5.91 12.44 -3.81
CA ALA A 102 6.03 11.01 -3.52
C ALA A 102 6.52 10.77 -2.08
N TYR A 103 7.53 11.52 -1.63
CA TYR A 103 8.01 11.46 -0.25
C TYR A 103 6.91 11.84 0.75
N GLN A 104 6.17 12.91 0.49
CA GLN A 104 5.08 13.35 1.35
C GLN A 104 3.96 12.31 1.46
N LYS A 105 3.57 11.66 0.35
CA LYS A 105 2.58 10.57 0.37
C LYS A 105 3.08 9.40 1.21
N ARG A 106 4.34 9.01 1.04
CA ARG A 106 4.97 7.97 1.85
C ARG A 106 4.94 8.32 3.33
N HIS A 107 5.33 9.55 3.66
CA HIS A 107 5.32 10.06 5.03
C HIS A 107 3.92 9.96 5.64
N ILE A 108 2.89 10.44 4.95
CA ILE A 108 1.49 10.36 5.40
C ILE A 108 1.08 8.91 5.66
N ILE A 109 1.39 7.99 4.75
CA ILE A 109 1.08 6.56 4.93
C ILE A 109 1.81 6.01 6.16
N LEU A 110 3.07 6.39 6.37
CA LEU A 110 3.88 5.91 7.49
C LEU A 110 3.35 6.40 8.85
N GLN A 111 2.69 7.58 8.88
CA GLN A 111 2.02 8.11 10.06
C GLN A 111 0.65 7.46 10.31
N TRP A 112 -0.09 7.17 9.24
CA TRP A 112 -1.48 6.70 9.30
C TRP A 112 -1.60 5.18 9.48
N LEU A 113 -0.80 4.39 8.76
CA LEU A 113 -0.92 2.94 8.67
C LEU A 113 -0.62 2.17 9.97
N PRO A 114 0.34 2.56 10.84
CA PRO A 114 0.73 1.74 11.99
C PRO A 114 -0.43 1.41 12.93
N GLU A 115 -1.26 2.40 13.30
CA GLU A 115 -2.40 2.17 14.19
C GLU A 115 -3.50 1.37 13.50
N LYS A 116 -3.73 1.60 12.20
CA LYS A 116 -4.69 0.84 11.39
C LYS A 116 -4.34 -0.64 11.29
N LEU A 117 -3.06 -0.99 11.13
CA LEU A 117 -2.61 -2.38 11.09
C LEU A 117 -2.91 -3.15 12.37
N LEU A 118 -2.87 -2.48 13.54
CA LEU A 118 -3.18 -3.12 14.82
C LEU A 118 -4.67 -3.49 14.97
N THR A 119 -5.56 -2.94 14.14
CA THR A 119 -6.98 -3.27 14.16
C THR A 119 -7.33 -4.46 13.26
N LEU A 120 -6.37 -4.99 12.49
CA LEU A 120 -6.62 -6.13 11.61
C LEU A 120 -6.62 -7.44 12.40
N THR A 121 -7.70 -8.21 12.27
CA THR A 121 -7.84 -9.55 12.85
C THR A 121 -7.44 -10.65 11.85
N ASP A 122 -7.61 -10.39 10.56
CA ASP A 122 -7.20 -11.25 9.46
C ASP A 122 -6.03 -10.60 8.69
N ILE A 123 -4.93 -11.35 8.61
CA ILE A 123 -3.67 -10.95 7.98
C ILE A 123 -3.33 -11.84 6.77
N SER A 124 -4.23 -12.74 6.37
CA SER A 124 -4.01 -13.69 5.27
C SER A 124 -3.78 -13.01 3.91
N LEU A 125 -4.27 -11.78 3.75
CA LEU A 125 -4.17 -10.98 2.52
C LEU A 125 -2.97 -10.04 2.47
N LEU A 126 -2.04 -10.09 3.43
CA LEU A 126 -0.87 -9.21 3.43
C LEU A 126 0.24 -9.72 2.48
N PRO A 127 0.97 -8.83 1.80
CA PRO A 127 2.02 -9.20 0.87
C PRO A 127 3.33 -9.49 1.63
N TYR A 128 3.42 -10.68 2.24
CA TYR A 128 4.53 -11.08 3.12
C TYR A 128 5.93 -10.87 2.51
N GLY A 129 6.08 -11.11 1.21
CA GLY A 129 7.35 -11.02 0.49
C GLY A 129 8.01 -9.64 0.51
N ILE A 130 7.26 -8.57 0.78
CA ILE A 130 7.78 -7.18 0.81
C ILE A 130 7.80 -6.55 2.20
N LEU A 131 7.40 -7.28 3.25
CA LEU A 131 7.33 -6.70 4.60
C LEU A 131 8.71 -6.33 5.17
N HIS A 132 9.75 -7.04 4.75
CA HIS A 132 11.13 -6.70 5.11
C HIS A 132 11.58 -5.36 4.51
N ASP A 133 11.17 -5.06 3.27
CA ASP A 133 11.42 -3.77 2.63
C ASP A 133 10.78 -2.65 3.46
N VAL A 134 9.49 -2.79 3.84
CA VAL A 134 8.79 -1.81 4.70
C VAL A 134 9.49 -1.64 6.06
N TYR A 135 9.86 -2.76 6.68
CA TYR A 135 10.58 -2.76 7.97
C TYR A 135 11.88 -1.95 7.88
N MET A 136 12.63 -2.08 6.79
CA MET A 136 13.89 -1.36 6.62
C MET A 136 13.67 0.08 6.19
N HIS A 137 12.89 0.30 5.13
CA HIS A 137 12.83 1.57 4.44
C HIS A 137 12.18 2.66 5.29
N CYS A 138 11.30 2.35 6.24
CA CYS A 138 10.74 3.35 7.17
C CYS A 138 11.81 4.20 7.88
N SER A 139 13.05 3.71 7.98
CA SER A 139 14.17 4.45 8.58
C SER A 139 14.59 5.69 7.78
N TYR A 140 14.22 5.77 6.50
CA TYR A 140 14.51 6.90 5.60
C TYR A 140 13.50 8.05 5.67
N ASP A 141 12.46 7.95 6.51
CA ASP A 141 11.60 9.09 6.83
C ASP A 141 12.26 9.98 7.90
N ASP A 142 11.84 11.23 8.01
CA ASP A 142 12.38 12.20 8.97
C ASP A 142 11.61 12.26 10.29
N ALA A 143 10.41 11.68 10.36
CA ALA A 143 9.59 11.73 11.57
C ALA A 143 10.24 10.97 12.73
N VAL A 144 10.16 11.55 13.93
CA VAL A 144 10.67 10.92 15.16
C VAL A 144 10.05 9.54 15.40
N ASN A 145 8.78 9.38 15.02
CA ASN A 145 8.00 8.17 15.19
C ASN A 145 7.98 7.25 13.94
N LYS A 146 8.86 7.46 12.97
CA LYS A 146 8.94 6.67 11.72
C LYS A 146 9.00 5.14 11.91
N HIS A 147 9.51 4.68 13.04
CA HIS A 147 9.62 3.25 13.36
C HIS A 147 8.37 2.63 13.96
N LEU A 148 7.28 3.39 14.20
CA LEU A 148 6.02 2.82 14.73
C LEU A 148 5.48 1.69 13.86
N ILE A 149 5.70 1.74 12.54
CA ILE A 149 5.31 0.67 11.62
C ILE A 149 5.96 -0.67 11.99
N LYS A 150 7.20 -0.68 12.51
CA LYS A 150 7.91 -1.91 12.93
C LYS A 150 7.17 -2.61 14.07
N ARG A 151 6.62 -1.85 15.01
CA ARG A 151 5.80 -2.38 16.11
C ARG A 151 4.57 -3.10 15.56
N SER A 152 3.87 -2.47 14.62
CA SER A 152 2.67 -3.05 14.00
C SER A 152 2.99 -4.28 13.14
N LEU A 153 4.10 -4.26 12.40
CA LEU A 153 4.58 -5.43 11.67
C LEU A 153 4.95 -6.59 12.61
N ASN A 154 5.62 -6.32 13.73
CA ASN A 154 5.92 -7.34 14.73
C ASN A 154 4.65 -7.96 15.33
N HIS A 155 3.59 -7.17 15.54
CA HIS A 155 2.30 -7.69 15.98
C HIS A 155 1.71 -8.66 14.93
N ILE A 156 1.74 -8.28 13.66
CA ILE A 156 1.29 -9.14 12.54
C ILE A 156 2.11 -10.43 12.47
N PHE A 157 3.43 -10.35 12.56
CA PHE A 157 4.30 -11.53 12.57
C PHE A 157 3.98 -12.45 13.75
N ARG A 158 3.71 -11.89 14.94
CA ARG A 158 3.29 -12.68 16.09
C ARG A 158 1.95 -13.36 15.86
N LEU A 159 0.95 -12.65 15.33
CA LEU A 159 -0.35 -13.24 15.00
C LEU A 159 -0.21 -14.40 14.01
N HIS A 160 0.60 -14.22 12.96
CA HIS A 160 0.86 -15.25 11.97
C HIS A 160 1.48 -16.51 12.60
N LEU A 161 2.54 -16.33 13.40
CA LEU A 161 3.18 -17.45 14.11
C LEU A 161 2.18 -18.19 15.02
N LEU A 162 1.36 -17.46 15.77
CA LEU A 162 0.36 -18.07 16.66
C LEU A 162 -0.72 -18.84 15.89
N GLN A 163 -1.16 -18.32 14.73
CA GLN A 163 -2.11 -19.01 13.85
C GLN A 163 -1.53 -20.32 13.30
N ASP A 164 -0.22 -20.36 13.06
CA ASP A 164 0.52 -21.56 12.65
C ASP A 164 0.87 -22.50 13.83
N GLY A 165 0.34 -22.22 15.02
CA GLY A 165 0.51 -23.07 16.21
C GLY A 165 1.83 -22.86 16.96
N TRP A 166 2.56 -21.79 16.68
CA TRP A 166 3.78 -21.43 17.42
C TRP A 166 3.49 -21.24 18.90
N ARG A 167 4.39 -21.72 19.76
CA ARG A 167 4.34 -21.51 21.21
C ARG A 167 5.72 -21.10 21.70
N ASP A 168 5.75 -20.11 22.58
CA ASP A 168 6.99 -19.73 23.24
C ASP A 168 7.43 -20.85 24.18
N ARG A 169 8.74 -21.03 24.31
CA ARG A 169 9.28 -21.96 25.30
C ARG A 169 8.99 -21.42 26.70
N THR A 170 8.29 -22.20 27.50
CA THR A 170 8.16 -21.97 28.93
C THR A 170 9.34 -22.63 29.63
N PHE A 171 10.22 -21.85 30.25
CA PHE A 171 11.21 -22.39 31.18
C PHE A 171 10.53 -22.49 32.56
N LEU A 172 10.31 -23.71 33.03
CA LEU A 172 10.01 -24.02 34.43
C LEU A 172 11.32 -24.08 35.21
#